data_AF-A0A929AXL3-F1
#
_entry.id   AF-A0A929AXL3-F1
#
_cell.length_a   1.000
_cell.length_b   1.000
_cell.length_c   1.000
_cell.angle_alpha   90.00
_cell.angle_beta   90.00
_cell.angle_gamma   90.00
#
_symmetry.space_group_name_H-M   'P 1'
#
loop_
_entity.id
_entity.type
_entity.pdbx_description
1 polymer ?
#
loop_
_entity_poly.entity_id
_entity_poly.type
_entity_poly.pdbx_seq_one_letter_code
_entity_poly.pdbx_strand_id
1 'polypeptide(L)' 'MKIINILSLCHGDPFDRMLIAQSQIETLLLITSDRLFSNYDVELIWCSN' A
#
# COMPACT_ATOMS: atom_id res chain seq x y z
N MET A 1 17.76 -5.37 6.45
CA MET A 1 17.16 -5.11 5.12
C MET A 1 16.32 -6.31 4.73
N LYS A 2 15.01 -6.28 5.00
CA LYS A 2 14.10 -7.44 4.90
C LYS A 2 13.34 -7.34 3.57
N ILE A 3 14.03 -7.62 2.46
CA ILE A 3 13.50 -7.47 1.09
C ILE A 3 12.67 -8.70 0.64
N ILE A 4 12.56 -9.77 1.42
CA ILE A 4 11.91 -11.00 0.96
C ILE A 4 10.83 -11.50 1.92
N ASN A 5 9.64 -10.92 1.83
CA ASN A 5 8.46 -11.76 1.92
C ASN A 5 7.65 -11.49 0.67
N ILE A 6 7.87 -12.33 -0.34
CA ILE A 6 7.10 -12.39 -1.58
C ILE A 6 5.73 -12.92 -1.14
N LEU A 7 4.97 -12.02 -0.52
CA LEU A 7 3.72 -12.28 0.16
C LEU A 7 2.82 -13.01 -0.83
N SER A 8 2.45 -14.22 -0.43
CA SER A 8 1.69 -15.22 -1.16
C SER A 8 0.80 -14.64 -2.25
N LEU A 9 1.05 -15.11 -3.47
CA LEU A 9 0.39 -14.80 -4.74
C LEU A 9 -1.10 -15.21 -4.78
N CYS A 10 -1.93 -14.73 -3.86
CA CYS A 10 -3.38 -14.88 -3.91
C CYS A 10 -4.09 -13.52 -3.73
N HIS A 11 -3.86 -12.67 -4.74
CA HIS A 11 -4.69 -11.57 -5.26
C HIS A 11 -5.19 -10.46 -4.31
N GLY A 12 -4.26 -9.58 -3.91
CA GLY A 12 -4.47 -8.13 -4.05
C GLY A 12 -3.85 -7.64 -5.38
N ASP A 13 -4.22 -6.47 -5.87
CA ASP A 13 -3.59 -5.90 -7.08
C ASP A 13 -2.07 -5.80 -6.88
N PRO A 14 -1.22 -6.34 -7.79
CA PRO A 14 0.23 -6.18 -7.68
C PRO A 14 0.68 -4.71 -7.61
N PHE A 15 -0.09 -3.80 -8.20
CA PHE A 15 0.15 -2.37 -8.13
C PHE A 15 -0.10 -1.82 -6.73
N ASP A 16 -1.19 -2.20 -6.06
CA ASP A 16 -1.47 -1.78 -4.67
C ASP A 16 -0.36 -2.20 -3.72
N ARG A 17 0.18 -3.42 -3.91
CA ARG A 17 1.33 -3.89 -3.13
C ARG A 17 2.56 -3.02 -3.35
N MET A 18 2.82 -2.60 -4.59
CA MET A 18 3.92 -1.71 -4.91
C MET A 18 3.72 -0.33 -4.28
N LEU A 19 2.50 0.22 -4.34
CA LEU A 19 2.16 1.50 -3.73
C LEU A 19 2.35 1.48 -2.21
N ILE A 20 1.87 0.43 -1.54
CA ILE A 20 2.05 0.24 -0.09
C ILE A 20 3.54 0.14 0.24
N ALA A 21 4.28 -0.71 -0.47
CA ALA A 21 5.71 -0.91 -0.21
C ALA A 21 6.51 0.38 -0.40
N GLN A 22 6.22 1.15 -1.45
CA GLN A 22 6.91 2.41 -1.71
C GLN A 22 6.54 3.47 -0.66
N SER A 23 5.27 3.58 -0.29
CA SER A 23 4.82 4.46 0.80
C SER A 23 5.52 4.16 2.12
N GLN A 24 5.70 2.88 2.46
CA GLN A 24 6.39 2.46 3.69
C GLN A 24 7.91 2.72 3.65
N ILE A 25 8.56 2.43 2.52
CA ILE A 25 10.02 2.59 2.39
C ILE A 25 10.40 4.08 2.30
N GLU A 26 9.60 4.87 1.60
CA GLU A 26 9.89 6.27 1.29
C GLU A 26 9.14 7.25 2.21
N THR A 27 8.33 6.75 3.16
CA THR A 27 7.49 7.56 4.06
C THR A 27 6.59 8.52 3.29
N LEU A 28 5.89 8.01 2.27
CA LEU A 28 4.99 8.79 1.42
C LEU A 28 3.54 8.67 1.86
N LEU A 29 2.78 9.76 1.70
CA LEU A 29 1.32 9.76 1.83
C LEU A 29 0.67 9.14 0.59
N LEU A 30 -0.26 8.21 0.78
CA LEU A 30 -1.09 7.65 -0.30
C LEU A 30 -2.44 8.37 -0.35
N ILE A 31 -2.76 8.93 -1.52
CA ILE A 31 -4.08 9.51 -1.80
C ILE A 31 -4.94 8.42 -2.42
N THR A 32 -6.07 8.09 -1.81
CA THR A 32 -6.96 7.05 -2.32
C THR A 32 -8.42 7.27 -1.90
N SER A 33 -9.35 6.79 -2.72
CA SER A 33 -10.75 6.60 -2.35
C SER A 33 -11.06 5.16 -1.93
N ASP A 34 -10.10 4.25 -2.09
CA ASP A 34 -10.23 2.84 -1.75
C ASP A 34 -9.89 2.59 -0.27
N ARG A 35 -10.89 2.10 0.47
CA ARG A 35 -10.78 1.81 1.90
C ARG A 35 -9.89 0.61 2.21
N LEU A 36 -9.57 -0.25 1.23
CA LEU A 36 -8.68 -1.38 1.45
C LEU A 36 -7.29 -0.96 1.96
N PHE A 37 -6.83 0.23 1.56
CA PHE A 37 -5.54 0.77 1.97
C PHE A 37 -5.46 1.07 3.48
N SER A 38 -6.58 1.30 4.18
CA SER A 38 -6.54 1.55 5.64
C SER A 38 -6.23 0.31 6.47
N ASN A 39 -6.15 -0.87 5.84
CA ASN A 39 -5.72 -2.10 6.51
C ASN A 39 -4.19 -2.23 6.59
N TYR A 40 -3.44 -1.30 6.00
CA TYR A 40 -1.99 -1.33 5.94
C TYR A 40 -1.41 -0.16 6.73
N ASP A 41 -0.19 -0.35 7.25
CA ASP A 41 0.56 0.67 7.98
C ASP A 41 1.18 1.68 7.00
N VAL A 42 0.36 2.58 6.50
CA VAL A 42 0.69 3.67 5.57
C VAL A 42 -0.09 4.93 5.94
N GLU A 43 0.48 6.10 5.65
CA GLU A 43 -0.24 7.36 5.87
C GLU A 43 -1.19 7.63 4.69
N LEU A 44 -2.46 7.96 4.98
CA LEU A 44 -3.51 8.10 3.98
C LEU A 44 -4.11 9.50 3.93
N ILE A 45 -4.37 9.96 2.71
CA ILE A 45 -5.26 11.08 2.41
C ILE A 45 -6.48 10.53 1.67
N TRP A 46 -7.65 10.75 2.25
CA TRP A 46 -8.90 10.32 1.64
C TRP A 46 -9.32 11.29 0.54
N CYS A 47 -9.46 10.78 -0.68
CA CYS A 47 -10.08 11.51 -1.77
C CYS A 47 -11.54 11.06 -1.92
N SER A 48 -12.48 11.98 -1.81
CA SER A 48 -13.87 11.75 -2.25
C SER A 48 -13.93 12.03 -3.75
N ASN A 49 -14.42 11.06 -4.54
CA ASN A 49 -14.85 11.33 -5.92
C ASN A 49 -15.94 12.40 -5.96
#